data_AF-A0A7S4HG24-F1
#
_entry.id   AF-A0A7S4HG24-F1
#
_cell.length_a   1.000
_cell.length_b   1.000
_cell.length_c   1.000
_cell.angle_alpha   90.00
_cell.angle_beta   90.00
_cell.angle_gamma   90.00
#
_symmetry.space_group_name_H-M   'P 1'
#
loop_
_entity.id
_entity.type
_entity.pdbx_description
1 polymer ?
#
loop_
_entity_poly.entity_id
_entity_poly.type
_entity_poly.pdbx_seq_one_letter_code
_entity_poly.pdbx_strand_id
1 'polypeptide(L)'
;RPLPRTQGWLCLSCAKVERRWARPSAHSRVMINFTNPDGTVAAKRKLSKKVTAWVEDALPDEYADWIVMVNEMQCYEPGCAPLETVVSLLGSGQKSESRVFKLFKPMAELESAEVIDAVGKALAGNVGEQHLPTAAAAGSG
;
A
#
# COMPACT_ATOMS: atom_id res chain seq x y z
N ARG A 1 -57.51 6.93 -44.51
CA ARG A 1 -57.02 8.06 -43.68
C ARG A 1 -55.49 8.08 -43.78
N PRO A 2 -54.88 9.23 -44.08
CA PRO A 2 -53.49 9.36 -44.46
C PRO A 2 -52.55 9.48 -43.26
N LEU A 3 -51.29 9.07 -43.47
CA LEU A 3 -50.15 9.42 -42.63
C LEU A 3 -49.66 10.83 -42.96
N PRO A 4 -49.24 11.65 -41.99
CA PRO A 4 -48.34 12.75 -42.26
C PRO A 4 -46.87 12.36 -42.00
N ARG A 5 -46.04 12.63 -43.02
CA ARG A 5 -44.60 12.84 -42.96
C ARG A 5 -44.29 14.20 -42.32
N THR A 6 -43.22 14.29 -41.52
CA THR A 6 -42.15 15.33 -41.52
C THR A 6 -41.04 14.83 -40.58
N GLN A 7 -39.84 14.49 -41.07
CA GLN A 7 -38.64 15.33 -41.28
C GLN A 7 -38.13 16.12 -40.04
N GLY A 8 -36.87 15.84 -39.68
CA GLY A 8 -36.05 16.57 -38.70
C GLY A 8 -34.91 15.64 -38.22
N TRP A 9 -33.88 15.44 -39.04
CA TRP A 9 -32.58 16.14 -38.95
C TRP A 9 -31.79 15.82 -37.69
N LEU A 10 -30.53 15.45 -37.92
CA LEU A 10 -29.52 15.04 -36.98
C LEU A 10 -29.40 16.01 -35.81
N CYS A 11 -29.33 15.48 -34.59
CA CYS A 11 -28.53 16.09 -33.54
C CYS A 11 -27.39 15.12 -33.22
N LEU A 12 -26.25 15.37 -33.86
CA LEU A 12 -24.95 14.94 -33.38
C LEU A 12 -24.78 15.41 -31.93
N SER A 13 -24.15 14.56 -31.12
CA SER A 13 -23.33 14.95 -29.98
C SER A 13 -24.05 15.60 -28.80
N CYS A 14 -24.61 14.78 -27.91
CA CYS A 14 -24.72 15.14 -26.49
C CYS A 14 -24.87 13.90 -25.60
N ALA A 15 -23.78 13.19 -25.33
CA ALA A 15 -23.72 12.22 -24.23
C ALA A 15 -22.28 12.02 -23.75
N LYS A 16 -21.65 13.13 -23.36
CA LYS A 16 -20.49 13.10 -22.46
C LYS A 16 -21.03 12.72 -21.07
N VAL A 17 -21.14 11.42 -20.81
CA VAL A 17 -21.43 10.88 -19.48
C VAL A 17 -20.16 11.02 -18.64
N GLU A 18 -19.92 12.25 -18.17
CA GLU A 18 -19.07 12.51 -17.03
C GLU A 18 -19.79 11.97 -15.79
N ARG A 19 -19.57 10.68 -15.50
CA ARG A 19 -19.84 10.15 -14.16
C ARG A 19 -18.78 10.70 -13.22
N ARG A 20 -19.06 11.91 -12.76
CA ARG A 20 -18.45 12.60 -11.63
C ARG A 20 -18.83 11.82 -10.38
N TRP A 21 -18.04 10.80 -10.05
CA TRP A 21 -18.13 10.13 -8.75
C TRP A 21 -17.69 11.13 -7.69
N ALA A 22 -18.68 11.71 -7.01
CA ALA A 22 -18.47 12.31 -5.70
C ALA A 22 -17.91 11.21 -4.79
N ARG A 23 -16.65 11.34 -4.37
CA ARG A 23 -16.09 10.58 -3.24
C ARG A 23 -16.61 11.21 -1.95
N PRO A 24 -17.45 10.54 -1.14
CA PRO A 24 -17.68 10.96 0.23
C PRO A 24 -16.65 10.31 1.16
N SER A 25 -16.52 10.93 2.34
CA SER A 25 -15.77 10.49 3.52
C SER A 25 -14.28 10.84 3.53
N ALA A 26 -14.03 12.12 3.84
CA ALA A 26 -12.85 12.57 4.55
C ALA A 26 -12.80 11.89 5.94
N HIS A 27 -12.18 10.71 6.04
CA HIS A 27 -11.72 10.21 7.33
C HIS A 27 -10.62 11.13 7.83
N SER A 28 -10.82 11.76 8.99
CA SER A 28 -9.82 12.62 9.62
C SER A 28 -8.59 11.79 9.96
N ARG A 29 -7.56 11.86 9.12
CA ARG A 29 -6.24 11.31 9.42
C ARG A 29 -5.63 12.14 10.54
N VAL A 30 -5.71 11.65 11.77
CA VAL A 30 -4.88 12.17 12.87
C VAL A 30 -3.46 11.68 12.60
N MET A 31 -2.64 12.53 11.98
CA MET A 31 -1.21 12.28 11.82
C MET A 31 -0.48 12.75 13.08
N ILE A 32 -0.08 11.82 13.94
CA ILE A 32 0.84 12.14 15.04
C ILE A 32 2.21 12.41 14.41
N ASN A 33 2.65 13.66 14.42
CA ASN A 33 3.88 14.12 13.79
C ASN A 33 4.99 14.28 14.84
N PHE A 34 5.83 13.26 15.01
CA PHE A 34 7.06 13.34 15.81
C PHE A 34 8.20 13.88 14.94
N THR A 35 8.33 15.20 14.80
CA THR A 35 9.43 15.81 14.04
C THR A 35 10.70 15.90 14.88
N ASN A 36 11.70 15.07 14.56
CA ASN A 36 13.10 15.28 14.93
C ASN A 36 13.77 16.27 13.94
N PRO A 37 14.64 17.19 14.40
CA PRO A 37 15.17 18.31 13.59
C PRO A 37 16.34 17.96 12.63
N ASP A 38 16.89 16.75 12.64
CA ASP A 38 18.17 16.43 11.98
C ASP A 38 18.18 16.33 10.43
N GLY A 39 17.11 16.70 9.72
CA GLY A 39 17.04 16.63 8.24
C GLY A 39 17.00 15.20 7.66
N THR A 40 17.50 14.22 8.41
CA THR A 40 17.40 12.77 8.17
C THR A 40 15.94 12.31 8.06
N VAL A 41 15.03 12.94 8.81
CA VAL A 41 13.59 12.67 8.76
C VAL A 41 12.98 13.04 7.40
N ALA A 42 13.44 14.13 6.78
CA ALA A 42 12.93 14.56 5.48
C ALA A 42 13.36 13.60 4.37
N ALA A 43 14.61 13.13 4.41
CA ALA A 43 15.13 12.11 3.49
C ALA A 43 14.39 10.77 3.67
N LYS A 44 14.21 10.30 4.91
CA LYS A 44 13.44 9.09 5.21
C LYS A 44 11.98 9.20 4.76
N ARG A 45 11.35 10.37 4.93
CA ARG A 45 9.98 10.63 4.43
C ARG A 45 9.88 10.58 2.92
N LYS A 46 10.92 11.03 2.18
CA LYS A 46 10.95 10.91 0.71
C LYS A 46 11.05 9.44 0.29
N LEU A 47 11.92 8.67 0.94
CA LEU A 47 12.08 7.23 0.68
C LEU A 47 10.80 6.46 1.02
N SER A 48 10.20 6.70 2.19
CA SER A 48 8.97 6.02 2.57
C SER A 48 7.83 6.31 1.61
N LYS A 49 7.65 7.56 1.18
CA LYS A 49 6.68 7.93 0.14
C LYS A 49 6.92 7.22 -1.19
N LYS A 50 8.19 7.07 -1.59
CA LYS A 50 8.56 6.36 -2.82
C LYS A 50 8.14 4.89 -2.75
N VAL A 51 8.43 4.23 -1.62
CA VAL A 51 8.02 2.83 -1.39
C VAL A 51 6.50 2.72 -1.29
N THR A 52 5.83 3.63 -0.59
CA THR A 52 4.36 3.67 -0.53
C THR A 52 3.74 3.75 -1.92
N ALA A 53 4.25 4.63 -2.80
CA ALA A 53 3.74 4.74 -4.16
C ALA A 53 3.89 3.42 -4.94
N TRP A 54 5.04 2.73 -4.83
CA TRP A 54 5.23 1.43 -5.46
C TRP A 54 4.26 0.36 -4.95
N VAL A 55 3.96 0.38 -3.65
CA VAL A 55 2.99 -0.54 -3.05
C VAL A 55 1.58 -0.20 -3.54
N GLU A 56 1.18 1.07 -3.52
CA GLU A 56 -0.14 1.52 -3.99
C GLU A 56 -0.35 1.20 -5.47
N ASP A 57 0.67 1.38 -6.32
CA ASP A 57 0.63 1.04 -7.75
C ASP A 57 0.52 -0.48 -8.00
N ALA A 58 1.01 -1.30 -7.06
CA ALA A 58 0.98 -2.76 -7.14
C ALA A 58 -0.32 -3.37 -6.57
N LEU A 59 -1.09 -2.60 -5.80
CA LEU A 59 -2.31 -3.09 -5.17
C LEU A 59 -3.46 -3.19 -6.19
N PRO A 60 -4.16 -4.33 -6.26
CA PRO A 60 -5.39 -4.44 -7.03
C PRO A 60 -6.48 -3.46 -6.54
N ASP A 61 -7.39 -3.06 -7.42
CA ASP A 61 -8.45 -2.08 -7.13
C ASP A 61 -9.35 -2.46 -5.94
N GLU A 62 -9.50 -3.76 -5.64
CA GLU A 62 -10.25 -4.27 -4.47
C GLU A 62 -9.61 -3.89 -3.12
N TYR A 63 -8.34 -3.48 -3.14
CA TYR A 63 -7.57 -3.03 -1.98
C TYR A 63 -7.33 -1.51 -2.00
N ALA A 64 -7.98 -0.74 -2.88
CA ALA A 64 -7.75 0.70 -3.03
C ALA A 64 -8.02 1.52 -1.74
N ASP A 65 -8.88 1.02 -0.85
CA ASP A 65 -9.20 1.66 0.43
C ASP A 65 -8.27 1.23 1.58
N TRP A 66 -7.26 0.41 1.30
CA TRP A 66 -6.30 -0.04 2.32
C TRP A 66 -5.29 1.05 2.63
N ILE A 67 -4.85 1.08 3.88
CA ILE A 67 -3.83 2.01 4.34
C ILE A 67 -2.48 1.31 4.25
N VAL A 68 -1.56 1.91 3.49
CA VAL A 68 -0.17 1.47 3.39
C VAL A 68 0.68 2.21 4.43
N MET A 69 1.33 1.46 5.31
CA MET A 69 2.31 1.98 6.25
C MET A 69 3.68 1.38 5.94
N VAL A 70 4.69 2.23 5.76
CA VAL A 70 6.07 1.81 5.51
C VAL A 70 6.93 2.29 6.67
N ASN A 71 7.65 1.37 7.31
CA ASN A 71 8.57 1.67 8.39
C ASN A 71 9.92 1.00 8.16
N GLU A 72 11.01 1.66 8.55
CA GLU A 72 12.35 1.08 8.53
C GLU A 72 12.77 0.80 9.97
N MET A 73 13.16 -0.43 10.25
CA MET A 73 13.46 -0.94 11.57
C MET A 73 14.92 -1.40 11.60
N GLN A 74 15.61 -1.13 12.70
CA GLN A 74 16.94 -1.66 12.94
C GLN A 74 16.82 -2.98 13.68
N CYS A 75 17.44 -4.04 13.16
CA CYS A 75 17.49 -5.35 13.79
C CYS A 75 18.79 -5.48 14.59
N TYR A 76 18.70 -5.81 15.88
CA TYR A 76 19.87 -5.95 16.76
C TYR A 76 20.26 -7.42 17.03
N GLU A 77 19.61 -8.37 16.37
CA GLU A 77 19.87 -9.80 16.55
C GLU A 77 21.09 -10.27 15.72
N PRO A 78 21.92 -11.19 16.27
CA PRO A 78 23.05 -11.75 15.54
C PRO A 78 22.55 -12.58 14.35
N GLY A 79 22.99 -12.23 13.14
CA GLY A 79 22.58 -12.90 11.90
C GLY A 79 21.44 -12.23 11.13
N CYS A 80 20.89 -11.13 11.65
CA CYS A 80 19.87 -10.34 10.98
C CYS A 80 20.48 -9.21 10.14
N ALA A 81 19.79 -8.79 9.07
CA ALA A 81 20.18 -7.59 8.34
C ALA A 81 20.09 -6.36 9.27
N PRO A 82 21.08 -5.45 9.28
CA PRO A 82 21.08 -4.34 10.22
C PRO A 82 19.87 -3.42 10.05
N LEU A 83 19.32 -3.31 8.83
CA LEU A 83 18.11 -2.54 8.54
C LEU A 83 17.12 -3.39 7.75
N GLU A 84 15.86 -3.39 8.18
CA GLU A 84 14.74 -4.01 7.50
C GLU A 84 13.64 -2.99 7.20
N THR A 85 12.98 -3.13 6.06
CA THR A 85 11.79 -2.35 5.70
C THR A 85 10.55 -3.20 5.93
N VAL A 86 9.67 -2.72 6.81
CA VAL A 86 8.39 -3.36 7.13
C VAL A 86 7.27 -2.59 6.45
N VAL A 87 6.45 -3.30 5.70
CA VAL A 87 5.25 -2.75 5.07
C VAL A 87 4.02 -3.41 5.67
N SER A 88 3.13 -2.57 6.19
CA SER A 88 1.83 -2.99 6.73
C SER A 88 0.72 -2.47 5.83
N LEU A 89 -0.11 -3.38 5.35
CA LEU A 89 -1.33 -3.10 4.61
C LEU A 89 -2.50 -3.32 5.57
N LEU A 90 -3.25 -2.26 5.85
CA LEU A 90 -4.38 -2.30 6.77
C LEU A 90 -5.68 -2.13 5.99
N GLY A 91 -6.51 -3.17 5.97
CA GLY A 91 -7.84 -3.10 5.41
C GLY A 91 -8.71 -2.10 6.15
N SER A 92 -9.53 -1.37 5.40
CA SER A 92 -10.56 -0.51 5.96
C SER A 92 -11.96 -1.08 5.65
N GLY A 93 -12.92 -0.83 6.54
CA GLY A 93 -14.31 -1.30 6.37
C GLY A 93 -14.56 -2.74 6.86
N GLN A 94 -15.37 -3.50 6.11
CA GLN A 94 -15.89 -4.81 6.53
C GLN A 94 -14.83 -5.92 6.57
N LYS A 95 -13.75 -5.79 5.80
CA LYS A 95 -12.60 -6.68 5.85
C LYS A 95 -11.54 -6.05 6.75
N SER A 96 -11.59 -6.36 8.05
CA SER A 96 -10.57 -5.98 9.03
C SER A 96 -9.31 -6.86 8.90
N GLU A 97 -8.88 -7.15 7.68
CA GLU A 97 -7.67 -7.91 7.42
C GLU A 97 -6.46 -6.98 7.47
N SER A 98 -5.37 -7.47 8.06
CA SER A 98 -4.07 -6.83 8.00
C SER A 98 -3.07 -7.79 7.38
N ARG A 99 -2.21 -7.26 6.51
CA ARG A 99 -1.10 -8.00 5.91
C ARG A 99 0.17 -7.24 6.24
N VAL A 100 1.18 -7.96 6.70
CA VAL A 100 2.48 -7.38 7.02
C VAL A 100 3.53 -8.23 6.33
N PHE A 101 4.43 -7.59 5.61
CA PHE A 101 5.58 -8.25 5.01
C PHE A 101 6.85 -7.46 5.29
N LYS A 102 7.96 -8.18 5.32
CA LYS A 102 9.28 -7.65 5.64
C LYS A 102 10.20 -7.80 4.44
N LEU A 103 11.00 -6.78 4.21
CA LEU A 103 12.09 -6.77 3.25
C LEU A 103 13.37 -6.54 4.04
N PHE A 104 14.31 -7.49 4.03
CA PHE A 104 15.57 -7.44 4.79
C PHE A 104 16.61 -6.52 4.13
N LYS A 105 16.17 -5.33 3.72
CA LYS A 105 16.96 -4.28 3.08
C LYS A 105 16.51 -2.90 3.59
N PRO A 106 17.42 -1.91 3.65
CA PRO A 106 17.05 -0.52 3.92
C PRO A 106 16.22 0.05 2.77
N MET A 107 15.37 1.04 3.05
CA MET A 107 14.48 1.64 2.03
C MET A 107 15.24 2.26 0.85
N ALA A 108 16.51 2.65 1.07
CA ALA A 108 17.37 3.23 0.04
C ALA A 108 17.82 2.21 -1.02
N GLU A 109 17.88 0.92 -0.67
CA GLU A 109 18.37 -0.16 -1.53
C GLU A 109 17.24 -0.99 -2.16
N LEU A 110 15.98 -0.63 -1.88
CA LEU A 110 14.82 -1.31 -2.45
C LEU A 110 14.59 -0.90 -3.92
N GLU A 111 14.31 -1.91 -4.73
CA GLU A 111 13.83 -1.73 -6.11
C GLU A 111 12.32 -1.96 -6.22
N SER A 112 11.69 -1.33 -7.20
CA SER A 112 10.24 -1.44 -7.41
C SER A 112 9.82 -2.87 -7.72
N ALA A 113 10.61 -3.63 -8.49
CA ALA A 113 10.31 -5.00 -8.85
C ALA A 113 10.24 -5.92 -7.61
N GLU A 114 11.14 -5.73 -6.65
CA GLU A 114 11.16 -6.51 -5.40
C GLU A 114 9.94 -6.19 -4.53
N VAL A 115 9.54 -4.91 -4.46
CA VAL A 115 8.36 -4.47 -3.71
C VAL A 115 7.09 -5.05 -4.32
N ILE A 116 6.96 -5.05 -5.65
CA ILE A 116 5.80 -5.60 -6.36
C ILE A 116 5.69 -7.11 -6.12
N ASP A 117 6.80 -7.85 -6.23
CA ASP A 117 6.83 -9.29 -5.95
C ASP A 117 6.44 -9.60 -4.50
N ALA A 118 6.93 -8.82 -3.54
CA ALA A 118 6.59 -8.97 -2.13
C ALA A 118 5.10 -8.68 -1.84
N VAL A 119 4.52 -7.66 -2.48
CA VAL A 119 3.07 -7.38 -2.41
C VAL A 119 2.28 -8.56 -2.95
N GLY A 120 2.65 -9.11 -4.11
CA GLY A 120 1.99 -10.27 -4.69
C GLY A 120 2.01 -11.50 -3.76
N LYS A 121 3.15 -11.76 -3.12
CA LYS A 121 3.29 -12.83 -2.11
C LYS A 121 2.41 -12.58 -0.88
N ALA A 122 2.40 -11.35 -0.37
CA ALA A 122 1.62 -10.97 0.80
C ALA A 122 0.10 -11.12 0.58
N LEU A 123 -0.38 -10.74 -0.61
CA LEU A 123 -1.79 -10.88 -1.01
C LEU A 123 -2.17 -12.35 -1.22
N ALA A 124 -1.26 -13.18 -1.74
CA ALA A 124 -1.45 -14.63 -1.86
C ALA A 124 -1.49 -15.36 -0.50
N GLY A 125 -1.37 -14.65 0.62
CA GLY A 125 -1.39 -15.23 1.97
C GLY A 125 -0.03 -15.73 2.45
N ASN A 126 1.04 -15.55 1.66
CA ASN A 126 2.39 -15.80 2.11
C ASN A 126 2.86 -14.57 2.90
N VAL A 127 2.64 -14.61 4.21
CA VAL A 127 3.27 -13.66 5.13
C VAL A 127 4.76 -13.99 5.08
N GLY A 128 5.53 -13.20 4.31
CA GLY A 128 6.96 -13.46 4.06
C GLY A 128 7.71 -13.72 5.37
N GLU A 129 8.82 -14.49 5.31
CA GLU A 129 9.58 -14.99 6.46
C GLU A 129 9.50 -14.06 7.67
N GLN A 130 8.58 -14.39 8.58
CA GLN A 130 8.63 -13.88 9.93
C GLN A 130 9.91 -14.45 10.52
N HIS A 131 10.68 -13.64 11.26
CA HIS A 131 11.81 -14.15 12.05
C HIS A 131 11.34 -15.41 12.76
N LEU A 132 11.75 -16.57 12.24
CA LEU A 132 11.55 -17.82 12.96
C LEU A 132 12.36 -17.62 14.22
N PRO A 133 11.76 -17.72 15.42
CA PRO A 133 12.59 -17.82 16.60
C PRO A 133 13.51 -19.01 16.35
N THR A 134 14.81 -18.75 16.25
CA THR A 134 15.78 -19.83 16.35
C THR A 134 15.42 -20.57 17.63
N ALA A 135 15.06 -21.84 17.48
CA ALA A 135 14.78 -22.73 18.59
C ALA A 135 16.03 -22.86 19.46
N ALA A 136 16.19 -21.93 20.39
CA ALA A 136 17.07 -22.00 21.55
C ALA A 136 16.13 -21.69 22.73
N ALA A 137 15.86 -22.58 23.69
CA ALA A 137 16.65 -23.69 24.17
C ALA A 137 15.75 -24.83 24.62
N ALA A 138 16.08 -26.05 24.17
CA ALA A 138 15.70 -27.26 24.88
C ALA A 138 16.39 -27.25 26.26
N GLY A 139 15.70 -26.72 27.27
CA GLY A 139 16.03 -26.97 28.67
C GLY A 139 15.62 -28.40 29.00
N SER A 140 16.55 -29.34 28.91
CA SER A 140 16.42 -30.66 29.53
C SER A 140 16.66 -30.49 31.03
N GLY A 141 15.62 -30.64 31.84
CA GLY A 141 15.69 -30.80 33.29
C GLY A 141 15.46 -32.25 33.67
#